data_AF-A0A255YYM2-F1
#
_entry.id   AF-A0A255YYM2-F1
#
_cell.length_a   1.000
_cell.length_b   1.000
_cell.length_c   1.000
_cell.angle_alpha   90.00
_cell.angle_beta   90.00
_cell.angle_gamma   90.00
#
_symmetry.space_group_name_H-M   'P 1'
#
loop_
_entity.id
_entity.type
_entity.pdbx_description
1 polymer ?
#
loop_
_entity_poly.entity_id
_entity_poly.type
_entity_poly.pdbx_seq_one_letter_code
_entity_poly.pdbx_strand_id
1 'polypeptide(L)'
;MSLRVLNWILTTAIWLLAFGILLILGVTFYAGLTGKPWFMMVPVILSPAVSTDLLREGQAVVGHLLADRGTLNINIDQMSTKLLSGVSMAAAVGLCLYAAFTLRRLVGDIAGGDPFAATAVTRLRRIGWLLIGANAVTVAFGCLLPLLLSGASIADGRELVVNPFWSSLPDAPYAKVAPDINGWLALCGLVLLALAEAFRIGRDLKVEGEGII
;
A
#
# COMPACT_ATOMS: atom_id res chain seq x y z
N MET A 1 -1.85 19.32 21.52
CA MET A 1 -0.57 18.82 20.96
C MET A 1 0.14 19.97 20.27
N SER A 2 1.38 20.32 20.64
CA SER A 2 2.04 21.51 20.06
C SER A 2 2.54 21.25 18.63
N LEU A 3 2.54 22.28 17.79
CA LEU A 3 3.05 22.21 16.41
C LEU A 3 4.50 21.68 16.34
N ARG A 4 5.28 21.93 17.42
CA ARG A 4 6.64 21.39 17.59
C ARG A 4 6.66 19.86 17.68
N VAL A 5 5.72 19.26 18.42
CA VAL A 5 5.61 17.79 18.54
C VAL A 5 5.19 17.17 17.20
N LEU A 6 4.21 17.78 16.50
CA LEU A 6 3.78 17.30 15.19
C LEU A 6 4.90 17.32 14.15
N ASN A 7 5.69 18.40 14.10
CA ASN A 7 6.85 18.51 13.21
C ASN A 7 7.93 17.45 13.54
N TRP A 8 8.15 17.15 14.82
CA TRP A 8 9.07 16.08 15.25
C TRP A 8 8.59 14.71 14.77
N ILE A 9 7.32 14.38 14.99
CA ILE A 9 6.73 13.12 14.52
C ILE A 9 6.85 12.97 13.01
N LEU A 10 6.53 14.03 12.24
CA LEU A 10 6.66 14.00 10.79
C LEU A 10 8.11 13.85 10.33
N THR A 11 9.07 14.46 11.04
CA THR A 11 10.50 14.29 10.76
C THR A 11 10.93 12.85 10.96
N THR A 12 10.57 12.25 12.10
CA THR A 12 10.87 10.86 12.40
C THR A 12 10.22 9.92 11.39
N ALA A 13 8.95 10.16 11.04
CA ALA A 13 8.24 9.38 10.02
C ALA A 13 8.93 9.46 8.65
N ILE A 14 9.36 10.65 8.21
CA ILE A 14 10.10 10.83 6.95
C ILE A 14 11.41 10.03 6.96
N TRP A 15 12.19 10.08 8.05
CA TRP A 15 13.42 9.30 8.17
C TRP A 15 13.17 7.80 8.16
N LEU A 16 12.16 7.32 8.89
CA LEU A 16 11.79 5.91 8.91
C LEU A 16 11.34 5.42 7.53
N LEU A 17 10.55 6.21 6.81
CA LEU A 17 10.11 5.88 5.45
C LEU A 17 11.27 5.87 4.46
N ALA A 18 12.16 6.86 4.51
CA ALA A 18 13.35 6.92 3.66
C ALA A 18 14.28 5.73 3.92
N PHE A 19 14.53 5.40 5.19
CA PHE A 19 15.29 4.22 5.57
C PHE A 19 14.62 2.92 5.11
N GLY A 20 13.29 2.84 5.24
CA GLY A 20 12.50 1.71 4.73
C GLY A 20 12.68 1.50 3.23
N ILE A 21 12.66 2.57 2.42
CA ILE A 21 12.92 2.48 0.97
C ILE A 21 14.32 1.92 0.71
N LEU A 22 15.34 2.42 1.41
CA LEU A 22 16.71 1.94 1.26
C LEU A 22 16.83 0.46 1.62
N LEU A 23 16.18 0.01 2.70
CA LEU A 23 16.15 -1.39 3.08
C LEU A 23 15.45 -2.26 2.03
N ILE A 24 14.28 -1.85 1.54
CA ILE A 24 13.54 -2.59 0.51
C ILE A 24 14.42 -2.76 -0.74
N LEU A 25 14.99 -1.67 -1.24
CA LEU A 25 15.85 -1.71 -2.42
C LEU A 25 17.12 -2.54 -2.18
N GLY A 26 17.74 -2.40 -1.01
CA GLY A 26 18.92 -3.16 -0.63
C GLY A 26 18.66 -4.67 -0.57
N VAL A 27 17.55 -5.09 0.05
CA VAL A 27 17.15 -6.50 0.11
C VAL A 27 16.76 -7.01 -1.28
N THR A 28 16.11 -6.18 -2.11
CA THR A 28 15.73 -6.55 -3.49
C THR A 28 16.98 -6.85 -4.32
N PHE A 29 17.96 -5.96 -4.22
CA PHE A 29 19.22 -6.09 -4.94
C PHE A 29 20.05 -7.27 -4.43
N TYR A 30 20.18 -7.41 -3.11
CA TYR A 30 20.93 -8.51 -2.49
C TYR A 30 20.35 -9.89 -2.83
N ALA A 31 19.03 -10.05 -2.75
CA ALA A 31 18.38 -11.31 -3.08
C ALA A 31 18.45 -11.63 -4.57
N GLY A 32 18.38 -10.60 -5.42
CA GLY A 32 18.62 -10.74 -6.86
C GLY A 32 20.03 -11.25 -7.17
N LEU A 33 21.05 -10.70 -6.50
CA LEU A 33 22.45 -11.10 -6.71
C LEU A 33 22.79 -12.47 -6.14
N THR A 34 22.22 -12.84 -4.99
CA THR A 34 22.54 -14.10 -4.30
C THR A 34 21.71 -15.28 -4.77
N GLY A 35 20.75 -15.07 -5.67
CA GLY A 35 19.81 -16.10 -6.12
C GLY A 35 18.90 -16.62 -5.01
N LYS A 36 18.90 -15.98 -3.83
CA LYS A 36 18.13 -16.46 -2.68
C LYS A 36 16.64 -16.24 -2.88
N PRO A 37 15.79 -17.20 -2.46
CA PRO A 37 14.35 -17.07 -2.48
C PRO A 37 13.85 -15.88 -1.66
N TRP A 38 12.76 -15.26 -2.10
CA TRP A 38 12.05 -14.23 -1.37
C TRP A 38 10.74 -14.79 -0.81
N PHE A 39 10.52 -14.62 0.49
CA PHE A 39 9.27 -15.04 1.12
C PHE A 39 8.28 -13.89 1.14
N MET A 40 7.16 -14.06 0.43
CA MET A 40 6.02 -13.16 0.49
C MET A 40 4.90 -13.84 1.27
N MET A 41 4.37 -13.15 2.28
CA MET A 41 3.21 -13.62 3.04
C MET A 41 1.96 -12.93 2.52
N VAL A 42 0.96 -13.71 2.14
CA VAL A 42 -0.33 -13.18 1.70
C VAL A 42 -1.45 -13.74 2.59
N PRO A 43 -2.39 -12.90 3.07
CA PRO A 43 -3.57 -13.40 3.79
C PRO A 43 -4.44 -14.31 2.92
N VAL A 44 -4.95 -15.37 3.53
CA VAL A 44 -5.77 -16.40 2.90
C VAL A 44 -6.94 -16.79 3.81
N ILE A 45 -8.10 -16.96 3.19
CA ILE A 45 -9.31 -17.51 3.80
C ILE A 45 -9.38 -19.00 3.44
N LEU A 46 -9.50 -19.88 4.45
CA LEU A 46 -9.37 -21.32 4.29
C LEU A 46 -10.67 -22.04 4.60
N SER A 47 -10.97 -23.08 3.82
CA SER A 47 -12.00 -24.06 4.14
C SER A 47 -11.59 -25.42 3.56
N PRO A 48 -11.17 -26.43 4.36
CA PRO A 48 -10.96 -26.47 5.82
C PRO A 48 -9.64 -25.85 6.31
N ALA A 49 -9.53 -25.62 7.63
CA ALA A 49 -8.37 -25.00 8.31
C ALA A 49 -7.20 -25.98 8.53
N VAL A 50 -6.63 -26.49 7.44
CA VAL A 50 -5.45 -27.39 7.47
C VAL A 50 -4.28 -26.76 6.74
N SER A 51 -3.08 -26.83 7.33
CA SER A 51 -1.85 -26.37 6.69
C SER A 51 -1.41 -27.35 5.61
N THR A 52 -0.88 -26.84 4.50
CA THR A 52 -0.46 -27.68 3.37
C THR A 52 0.54 -26.96 2.47
N ASP A 53 1.13 -27.68 1.54
CA ASP A 53 2.11 -27.14 0.61
C ASP A 53 1.43 -26.63 -0.67
N LEU A 54 1.99 -25.54 -1.19
CA LEU A 54 1.66 -25.00 -2.49
C LEU A 54 2.65 -25.57 -3.51
N LEU A 55 2.12 -26.27 -4.50
CA LEU A 55 2.89 -26.95 -5.53
C LEU A 55 2.79 -26.19 -6.86
N ARG A 56 3.90 -26.11 -7.58
CA ARG A 56 3.97 -25.65 -8.97
C ARG A 56 4.48 -26.80 -9.85
N GLU A 57 4.33 -26.65 -11.17
CA GLU A 57 4.77 -27.59 -12.21
C GLU A 57 5.86 -28.59 -11.76
N GLY A 58 5.55 -29.89 -11.87
CA GLY A 58 6.47 -30.95 -11.44
C GLY A 58 6.48 -31.25 -9.93
N GLN A 59 5.46 -30.83 -9.18
CA GLN A 59 5.33 -31.05 -7.73
C GLN A 59 6.41 -30.34 -6.89
N ALA A 60 7.02 -29.28 -7.44
CA ALA A 60 7.96 -28.47 -6.68
C ALA A 60 7.21 -27.62 -5.65
N VAL A 61 7.67 -27.62 -4.40
CA VAL A 61 7.09 -26.80 -3.32
C VAL A 61 7.49 -25.34 -3.54
N VAL A 62 6.50 -24.50 -3.86
CA VAL A 62 6.66 -23.05 -4.09
C VAL A 62 6.11 -22.24 -2.91
N GLY A 63 5.49 -22.88 -1.93
CA GLY A 63 5.05 -22.17 -0.74
C GLY A 63 4.41 -23.07 0.30
N HIS A 64 4.10 -22.47 1.44
CA HIS A 64 3.42 -23.14 2.54
C HIS A 64 2.19 -22.34 2.93
N LEU A 65 1.06 -23.01 2.95
CA LEU A 65 -0.19 -22.48 3.46
C LEU A 65 -0.28 -22.82 4.94
N LEU A 66 -0.27 -21.78 5.77
CA LEU A 66 -0.26 -21.85 7.23
C LEU A 66 -1.66 -21.54 7.76
N ALA A 67 -2.38 -22.59 8.17
CA ALA A 67 -3.77 -22.48 8.61
C ALA A 67 -3.93 -21.82 9.98
N ASP A 68 -2.92 -21.93 10.85
CA ASP A 68 -2.87 -21.27 12.16
C ASP A 68 -2.83 -19.74 12.03
N ARG A 69 -2.26 -19.22 10.94
CA ARG A 69 -2.09 -17.78 10.70
C ARG A 69 -3.01 -17.22 9.62
N GLY A 70 -3.69 -18.08 8.86
CA GLY A 70 -4.44 -17.66 7.68
C GLY A 70 -3.53 -16.98 6.65
N THR A 71 -2.32 -17.49 6.45
CA THR A 71 -1.32 -16.90 5.55
C THR A 71 -0.75 -17.93 4.59
N LEU A 72 -0.53 -17.51 3.35
CA LEU A 72 0.22 -18.23 2.34
C LEU A 72 1.61 -17.62 2.21
N ASN A 73 2.62 -18.41 2.53
CA ASN A 73 4.03 -18.07 2.35
C ASN A 73 4.45 -18.53 0.97
N ILE A 74 4.64 -17.60 0.05
CA ILE A 74 5.05 -17.89 -1.32
C ILE A 74 6.55 -17.65 -1.41
N ASN A 75 7.27 -18.66 -1.91
CA ASN A 75 8.62 -18.50 -2.36
C ASN A 75 8.63 -17.89 -3.77
N ILE A 76 9.17 -16.68 -3.86
CA ILE A 76 9.41 -15.96 -5.11
C ILE A 76 10.85 -16.22 -5.52
N ASP A 77 11.06 -17.07 -6.52
CA ASP A 77 12.40 -17.36 -7.05
C ASP A 77 12.74 -16.61 -8.33
N GLN A 78 11.75 -16.21 -9.13
CA GLN A 78 11.98 -15.54 -10.40
C GLN A 78 12.45 -14.08 -10.21
N MET A 79 13.58 -13.73 -10.83
CA MET A 79 14.19 -12.40 -10.72
C MET A 79 13.24 -11.26 -11.15
N SER A 80 12.47 -11.47 -12.22
CA SER A 80 11.48 -10.50 -12.69
C SER A 80 10.42 -10.18 -11.63
N THR A 81 9.92 -11.21 -10.95
CA THR A 81 8.91 -11.05 -9.87
C THR A 81 9.49 -10.44 -8.60
N LYS A 82 10.76 -10.73 -8.26
CA LYS A 82 11.49 -10.07 -7.16
C LYS A 82 11.65 -8.58 -7.42
N LEU A 83 12.14 -8.21 -8.61
CA LEU A 83 12.31 -6.82 -9.01
C LEU A 83 10.97 -6.08 -9.04
N LEU A 84 9.94 -6.67 -9.66
CA LEU A 84 8.62 -6.07 -9.72
C LEU A 84 8.07 -5.81 -8.31
N SER A 85 8.10 -6.82 -7.43
CA SER A 85 7.61 -6.69 -6.05
C SER A 85 8.40 -5.67 -5.25
N GLY A 86 9.74 -5.69 -5.35
CA GLY A 86 10.61 -4.74 -4.66
C GLY A 86 10.42 -3.30 -5.12
N VAL A 87 10.32 -3.07 -6.45
CA VAL A 87 10.04 -1.75 -7.03
C VAL A 87 8.65 -1.26 -6.64
N SER A 88 7.63 -2.11 -6.71
CA SER A 88 6.26 -1.76 -6.30
C SER A 88 6.20 -1.37 -4.83
N MET A 89 6.87 -2.12 -3.95
CA MET A 89 6.92 -1.82 -2.51
C MET A 89 7.70 -0.53 -2.22
N ALA A 90 8.83 -0.31 -2.90
CA ALA A 90 9.58 0.94 -2.81
C ALA A 90 8.77 2.14 -3.31
N ALA A 91 8.00 1.97 -4.39
CA ALA A 91 7.11 3.01 -4.92
C ALA A 91 5.97 3.34 -3.95
N ALA A 92 5.36 2.33 -3.33
CA ALA A 92 4.31 2.52 -2.32
C ALA A 92 4.85 3.29 -1.09
N VAL A 93 6.01 2.89 -0.56
CA VAL A 93 6.67 3.63 0.55
C VAL A 93 7.10 5.02 0.11
N GLY A 94 7.54 5.18 -1.15
CA GLY A 94 7.87 6.47 -1.76
C GLY A 94 6.67 7.43 -1.84
N LEU A 95 5.49 6.92 -2.18
CA LEU A 95 4.24 7.70 -2.14
C LEU A 95 3.93 8.17 -0.72
N CYS A 96 4.08 7.29 0.27
CA CYS A 96 3.91 7.65 1.69
C CYS A 96 4.94 8.71 2.14
N LEU A 97 6.20 8.58 1.71
CA LEU A 97 7.26 9.55 2.00
C LEU A 97 6.93 10.93 1.42
N TYR A 98 6.48 10.97 0.17
CA TYR A 98 6.09 12.20 -0.50
C TYR A 98 4.86 12.85 0.17
N ALA A 99 3.88 12.04 0.59
CA ALA A 99 2.73 12.53 1.36
C ALA A 99 3.16 13.11 2.73
N ALA A 100 4.03 12.41 3.48
CA ALA A 100 4.54 12.88 4.77
C ALA A 100 5.33 14.18 4.64
N PHE A 101 6.16 14.30 3.60
CA PHE A 101 6.90 15.52 3.31
C PHE A 101 5.98 16.70 2.95
N THR A 102 4.96 16.45 2.13
CA THR A 102 3.97 17.47 1.75
C THR A 102 3.15 17.92 2.96
N LEU A 103 2.77 16.98 3.82
CA LEU A 103 2.05 17.25 5.07
C LEU A 103 2.90 18.09 6.03
N ARG A 104 4.20 17.77 6.18
CA ARG A 104 5.12 18.57 6.99
C ARG A 104 5.20 20.02 6.51
N ARG A 105 5.29 20.22 5.21
CA ARG A 105 5.28 21.56 4.62
C ARG A 105 3.96 22.27 4.92
N LEU A 106 2.81 21.60 4.75
CA LEU A 106 1.49 22.17 5.07
C LEU A 106 1.39 22.60 6.55
N VAL A 107 1.85 21.77 7.48
CA VAL A 107 1.91 22.12 8.91
C VAL A 107 2.79 23.36 9.15
N GLY A 108 3.89 23.49 8.41
CA GLY A 108 4.74 24.68 8.43
C GLY A 108 4.03 25.96 7.99
N ASP A 109 3.27 25.91 6.89
CA ASP A 109 2.48 27.06 6.41
C ASP A 109 1.41 27.49 7.44
N ILE A 110 0.69 26.52 8.03
CA ILE A 110 -0.34 26.78 9.06
C ILE A 110 0.30 27.38 10.32
N ALA A 111 1.47 26.86 10.73
CA ALA A 111 2.21 27.40 11.87
C ALA A 111 2.73 28.83 11.63
N GLY A 112 2.94 29.20 10.36
CA GLY A 112 3.35 30.55 9.95
C GLY A 112 2.24 31.60 10.02
N GLY A 113 1.00 31.21 10.35
CA GLY A 113 -0.12 32.13 10.56
C GLY A 113 -1.00 32.39 9.32
N ASP A 114 -0.75 31.73 8.19
CA ASP A 114 -1.61 31.85 6.99
C ASP A 114 -2.19 30.48 6.58
N PRO A 115 -3.20 29.97 7.31
CA PRO A 115 -3.80 28.67 7.03
C PRO A 115 -4.50 28.59 5.66
N PHE A 116 -4.92 29.74 5.11
CA PHE A 116 -5.63 29.83 3.81
C PHE A 116 -4.72 30.22 2.64
N ALA A 117 -3.40 30.11 2.82
CA ALA A 117 -2.45 30.35 1.75
C ALA A 117 -2.79 29.54 0.49
N ALA A 118 -2.56 30.12 -0.69
CA ALA A 118 -2.76 29.43 -1.97
C ALA A 118 -1.99 28.09 -2.06
N THR A 119 -0.84 28.03 -1.37
CA THR A 119 0.00 26.84 -1.26
C THR A 119 -0.67 25.74 -0.43
N ALA A 120 -1.45 26.07 0.60
CA ALA A 120 -2.12 25.11 1.46
C ALA A 120 -3.20 24.31 0.69
N VAL A 121 -4.02 25.00 -0.12
CA VAL A 121 -5.03 24.38 -0.99
C VAL A 121 -4.37 23.39 -1.96
N THR A 122 -3.30 23.82 -2.63
CA THR A 122 -2.59 22.99 -3.61
C THR A 122 -1.97 21.75 -2.95
N ARG A 123 -1.39 21.90 -1.75
CA ARG A 123 -0.79 20.80 -0.99
C ARG A 123 -1.85 19.82 -0.50
N LEU A 124 -2.98 20.29 0.03
CA LEU A 124 -4.11 19.43 0.42
C LEU A 124 -4.64 18.63 -0.78
N ARG A 125 -4.84 19.28 -1.94
CA ARG A 125 -5.24 18.57 -3.17
C ARG A 125 -4.24 17.49 -3.57
N ARG A 126 -2.93 17.80 -3.54
CA ARG A 126 -1.88 16.82 -3.84
C ARG A 126 -1.91 15.63 -2.89
N ILE A 127 -2.02 15.86 -1.57
CA ILE A 127 -2.12 14.77 -0.60
C ILE A 127 -3.38 13.94 -0.86
N GLY A 128 -4.53 14.59 -1.12
CA GLY A 128 -5.78 13.90 -1.45
C GLY A 128 -5.63 12.94 -2.64
N TRP A 129 -5.10 13.44 -3.76
CA TRP A 129 -4.83 12.61 -4.94
C TRP A 129 -3.79 11.53 -4.70
N LEU A 130 -2.77 11.78 -3.89
CA LEU A 130 -1.77 10.76 -3.54
C LEU A 130 -2.38 9.60 -2.75
N LEU A 131 -3.28 9.87 -1.80
CA LEU A 131 -3.92 8.80 -1.02
C LEU A 131 -4.86 7.96 -1.89
N ILE A 132 -5.60 8.60 -2.80
CA ILE A 132 -6.43 7.89 -3.79
C ILE A 132 -5.55 7.06 -4.73
N GLY A 133 -4.46 7.65 -5.25
CA GLY A 133 -3.52 6.96 -6.12
C GLY A 133 -2.82 5.79 -5.43
N ALA A 134 -2.42 5.94 -4.17
CA ALA A 134 -1.84 4.86 -3.37
C ALA A 134 -2.82 3.69 -3.21
N ASN A 135 -4.11 3.97 -3.01
CA ASN A 135 -5.15 2.94 -2.97
C ASN A 135 -5.31 2.22 -4.33
N ALA A 136 -5.29 2.98 -5.43
CA ALA A 136 -5.33 2.38 -6.76
C ALA A 136 -4.11 1.47 -7.02
N VAL A 137 -2.93 1.84 -6.52
CA VAL A 137 -1.72 1.00 -6.60
C VAL A 137 -1.86 -0.27 -5.78
N THR A 138 -2.41 -0.23 -4.56
CA THR A 138 -2.63 -1.45 -3.75
C THR A 138 -3.62 -2.40 -4.41
N VAL A 139 -4.69 -1.88 -5.01
CA VAL A 139 -5.64 -2.66 -5.83
C VAL A 139 -4.94 -3.28 -7.03
N ALA A 140 -4.17 -2.49 -7.79
CA ALA A 140 -3.44 -2.98 -8.95
C ALA A 140 -2.45 -4.10 -8.58
N PHE A 141 -1.77 -3.98 -7.43
CA PHE A 141 -0.89 -5.03 -6.92
C PHE A 141 -1.66 -6.30 -6.53
N GLY A 142 -2.84 -6.15 -5.91
CA GLY A 142 -3.75 -7.28 -5.66
C GLY A 142 -4.15 -8.01 -6.95
N CYS A 143 -4.32 -7.28 -8.05
CA CYS A 143 -4.60 -7.85 -9.37
C CYS A 143 -3.40 -8.55 -10.03
N LEU A 144 -2.16 -8.30 -9.57
CA LEU A 144 -0.97 -9.03 -10.05
C LEU A 144 -0.82 -10.39 -9.40
N LEU A 145 -1.50 -10.64 -8.28
CA LEU A 145 -1.35 -11.87 -7.53
C LEU A 145 -1.78 -13.14 -8.29
N PRO A 146 -2.88 -13.14 -9.08
CA PRO A 146 -3.20 -14.22 -10.00
C PRO A 146 -2.08 -14.55 -10.98
N LEU A 147 -1.37 -13.53 -11.48
CA LEU A 147 -0.23 -13.73 -12.38
C LEU A 147 0.93 -14.41 -11.65
N LEU A 148 1.20 -14.01 -10.40
CA LEU A 148 2.27 -14.58 -9.57
C LEU A 148 2.00 -16.02 -9.15
N LEU A 149 0.73 -16.38 -8.94
CA LEU A 149 0.28 -17.70 -8.50
C LEU A 149 -0.27 -18.57 -9.63
N SER A 150 -0.19 -18.10 -10.88
CA SER A 150 -0.61 -18.88 -12.05
C SER A 150 0.11 -20.23 -12.09
N GLY A 151 -0.66 -21.30 -12.32
CA GLY A 151 -0.15 -22.67 -12.35
C GLY A 151 0.22 -23.27 -10.98
N ALA A 152 -0.08 -22.56 -9.88
CA ALA A 152 0.04 -23.13 -8.55
C ALA A 152 -1.22 -23.93 -8.16
N SER A 153 -1.01 -25.04 -7.47
CA SER A 153 -2.05 -25.93 -6.96
C SER A 153 -1.76 -26.30 -5.51
N ILE A 154 -2.80 -26.69 -4.77
CA ILE A 154 -2.68 -27.03 -3.36
C ILE A 154 -2.46 -28.54 -3.24
N ALA A 155 -1.47 -28.98 -2.47
CA ALA A 155 -1.07 -30.38 -2.36
C ALA A 155 -2.19 -31.32 -1.88
N ASP A 156 -3.16 -30.80 -1.11
CA ASP A 156 -4.27 -31.56 -0.57
C ASP A 156 -5.51 -31.63 -1.49
N GLY A 157 -5.40 -31.09 -2.71
CA GLY A 157 -6.47 -31.12 -3.71
C GLY A 157 -7.51 -30.00 -3.56
N ARG A 158 -7.33 -29.05 -2.63
CA ARG A 158 -8.17 -27.85 -2.56
C ARG A 158 -8.02 -26.95 -3.79
N GLU A 159 -9.10 -26.27 -4.13
CA GLU A 159 -9.07 -25.25 -5.17
C GLU A 159 -8.40 -23.96 -4.64
N LEU A 160 -7.39 -23.46 -5.35
CA LEU A 160 -6.76 -22.18 -5.07
C LEU A 160 -7.51 -21.06 -5.79
N VAL A 161 -8.26 -20.26 -5.04
CA VAL A 161 -8.97 -19.11 -5.57
C VAL A 161 -8.09 -17.87 -5.42
N VAL A 162 -7.53 -17.38 -6.53
CA VAL A 162 -6.60 -16.23 -6.52
C VAL A 162 -7.26 -14.92 -6.96
N ASN A 163 -8.46 -14.97 -7.57
CA ASN A 163 -9.13 -13.78 -8.08
C ASN A 163 -9.62 -12.89 -6.91
N PRO A 164 -9.11 -11.65 -6.76
CA PRO A 164 -9.48 -10.78 -5.65
C PRO A 164 -10.95 -10.34 -5.67
N PHE A 165 -11.59 -10.32 -6.85
CA PHE A 165 -12.96 -9.82 -7.03
C PHE A 165 -14.02 -10.91 -7.03
N TRP A 166 -13.65 -12.18 -6.93
CA TRP A 166 -14.64 -13.25 -6.88
C TRP A 166 -15.35 -13.27 -5.53
N SER A 167 -16.64 -12.96 -5.55
CA SER A 167 -17.52 -13.02 -4.39
C SER A 167 -18.14 -14.39 -4.20
N SER A 168 -18.33 -15.17 -5.27
CA SER A 168 -18.79 -16.55 -5.20
C SER A 168 -17.64 -17.47 -4.76
N LEU A 169 -17.90 -18.24 -3.70
CA LEU A 169 -16.97 -19.24 -3.19
C LEU A 169 -17.32 -20.60 -3.82
N PRO A 170 -16.33 -21.44 -4.15
CA PRO A 170 -16.59 -22.79 -4.63
C PRO A 170 -17.34 -23.60 -3.56
N ASP A 171 -18.18 -24.55 -4.02
CA ASP A 171 -18.82 -25.54 -3.13
C ASP A 171 -17.80 -26.59 -2.61
N ALA A 172 -16.62 -26.68 -3.25
CA ALA A 172 -15.53 -27.57 -2.87
C ALA A 172 -14.60 -26.94 -1.82
N PRO A 173 -13.82 -27.75 -1.07
CA PRO A 173 -12.74 -27.25 -0.24
C PRO A 173 -11.80 -26.29 -1.00
N TYR A 174 -11.61 -25.09 -0.46
CA TYR A 174 -10.90 -24.00 -1.15
C TYR A 174 -9.91 -23.28 -0.22
N ALA A 175 -8.91 -22.65 -0.84
CA ALA A 175 -8.14 -21.59 -0.22
C ALA A 175 -8.25 -20.34 -1.08
N LYS A 176 -8.83 -19.27 -0.52
CA LYS A 176 -9.01 -18.01 -1.22
C LYS A 176 -7.96 -17.02 -0.76
N VAL A 177 -7.14 -16.56 -1.71
CA VAL A 177 -6.19 -15.49 -1.45
C VAL A 177 -6.94 -14.17 -1.38
N ALA A 178 -6.84 -13.49 -0.24
CA ALA A 178 -7.64 -12.32 0.07
C ALA A 178 -6.71 -11.11 0.22
N PRO A 179 -6.31 -10.43 -0.87
CA PRO A 179 -5.45 -9.27 -0.75
C PRO A 179 -6.12 -8.19 0.11
N ASP A 180 -5.33 -7.52 0.95
CA ASP A 180 -5.79 -6.47 1.85
C ASP A 180 -6.11 -5.19 1.07
N ILE A 181 -7.26 -5.21 0.40
CA ILE A 181 -7.80 -4.07 -0.34
C ILE A 181 -8.72 -3.30 0.60
N ASN A 182 -8.16 -2.26 1.23
CA ASN A 182 -8.92 -1.37 2.10
C ASN A 182 -9.12 0.01 1.44
N GLY A 183 -10.38 0.42 1.25
CA GLY A 183 -10.76 1.71 0.67
C GLY A 183 -10.49 2.94 1.56
N TRP A 184 -10.03 2.75 2.81
CA TRP A 184 -9.86 3.82 3.78
C TRP A 184 -8.94 4.94 3.30
N LEU A 185 -7.83 4.61 2.62
CA LEU A 185 -6.92 5.61 2.06
C LEU A 185 -7.61 6.49 1.00
N ALA A 186 -8.42 5.88 0.13
CA ALA A 186 -9.18 6.63 -0.86
C ALA A 186 -10.21 7.56 -0.19
N LEU A 187 -10.88 7.08 0.86
CA LEU A 187 -11.81 7.89 1.65
C LEU A 187 -11.09 9.08 2.32
N CYS A 188 -9.95 8.86 2.98
CA CYS A 188 -9.13 9.93 3.53
C CYS A 188 -8.70 10.92 2.45
N GLY A 189 -8.36 10.43 1.26
CA GLY A 189 -8.03 11.26 0.11
C GLY A 189 -9.19 12.15 -0.33
N LEU A 190 -10.40 11.60 -0.45
CA LEU A 190 -11.62 12.35 -0.77
C LEU A 190 -11.92 13.42 0.28
N VAL A 191 -11.77 13.10 1.57
CA VAL A 191 -11.94 14.07 2.66
C VAL A 191 -10.93 15.22 2.53
N LEU A 192 -9.67 14.93 2.20
CA LEU A 192 -8.67 15.98 1.99
C LEU A 192 -8.97 16.84 0.76
N LEU A 193 -9.53 16.28 -0.32
CA LEU A 193 -9.98 17.04 -1.48
C LEU A 193 -11.15 17.97 -1.10
N ALA A 194 -12.12 17.49 -0.33
CA ALA A 194 -13.21 18.32 0.18
C ALA A 194 -12.70 19.45 1.09
N LEU A 195 -11.74 19.17 1.97
CA LEU A 195 -11.09 20.18 2.80
C LEU A 195 -10.32 21.20 1.95
N ALA A 196 -9.67 20.77 0.87
CA ALA A 196 -8.99 21.69 -0.03
C ALA A 196 -9.97 22.68 -0.68
N GLU A 197 -11.17 22.24 -1.05
CA GLU A 197 -12.22 23.15 -1.55
C GLU A 197 -12.73 24.09 -0.47
N ALA A 198 -12.93 23.61 0.75
CA ALA A 198 -13.32 24.47 1.87
C ALA A 198 -12.26 25.57 2.12
N PHE A 199 -10.98 25.22 2.05
CA PHE A 199 -9.88 26.19 2.18
C PHE A 199 -9.82 27.18 1.02
N ARG A 200 -10.13 26.73 -0.21
CA ARG A 200 -10.21 27.62 -1.38
C ARG A 200 -11.33 28.65 -1.20
N ILE A 201 -12.53 28.21 -0.83
CA ILE A 201 -13.66 29.10 -0.57
C ILE A 201 -13.34 30.07 0.57
N GLY A 202 -12.75 29.58 1.67
CA GLY A 202 -12.33 30.43 2.79
C GLY A 202 -11.31 31.49 2.39
N ARG A 203 -10.39 31.18 1.48
CA ARG A 203 -9.45 32.15 0.92
C ARG A 203 -10.16 33.20 0.07
N ASP A 204 -11.06 32.76 -0.82
CA ASP A 204 -11.79 33.67 -1.71
C ASP A 204 -12.62 34.68 -0.89
N LEU A 205 -13.27 34.22 0.19
CA LEU A 205 -13.97 35.09 1.16
C LEU A 205 -13.04 36.06 1.91
N LYS A 206 -11.83 35.63 2.29
CA LYS A 206 -10.83 36.50 2.93
C LYS A 206 -10.41 37.63 1.99
N VAL A 207 -10.14 37.31 0.71
CA VAL A 207 -9.74 38.29 -0.30
C VAL A 207 -10.88 39.28 -0.58
N GLU A 208 -12.12 38.80 -0.69
CA GLU A 208 -13.30 39.67 -0.84
C GLU A 208 -13.50 40.59 0.37
N GLY A 209 -13.35 40.07 1.59
CA GLY A 209 -13.48 40.86 2.82
C GLY A 209 -12.38 41.91 3.01
N GLU A 210 -11.14 41.62 2.61
CA GLU A 210 -10.03 42.57 2.63
C GLU A 210 -10.14 43.63 1.51
N GLY A 211 -10.84 43.34 0.41
CA GLY A 211 -11.06 44.28 -0.70
C GLY A 211 -12.17 45.32 -0.47
N ILE A 212 -12.89 45.25 0.65
CA ILE A 212 -13.99 46.18 1.00
C ILE A 212 -13.49 47.33 1.90
N ILE A 213 -12.22 47.32 2.33
CA ILE A 213 -11.63 48.32 3.24
C ILE A 213 -10.87 49.40 2.47
#